data_AF-A0A9Q6S0M2-F1
#
_entry.id   AF-A0A9Q6S0M2-F1
#
_cell.length_a   1.000
_cell.length_b   1.000
_cell.length_c   1.000
_cell.angle_alpha   90.00
_cell.angle_beta   90.00
_cell.angle_gamma   90.00
#
_symmetry.space_group_name_H-M   'P 1'
#
loop_
_entity.id
_entity.type
_entity.pdbx_description
1 polymer ?
#
loop_
_entity_poly.entity_id
_entity_poly.type
_entity_poly.pdbx_seq_one_letter_code
_entity_poly.pdbx_strand_id
1 'polypeptide(L)'
;MASIENRSHYQVTVKHRDDLTKSFAHSARKRAEAYCQSLEAQRLKPKLSRLDNYFVVRTRSVSNKNQTLVACNEQEANDIKQRLESEQRQGVFINYAQGQKTTLADLLIRYLREEVPRHKSFEVEAYKINGWLEDAGLERQDLREIVTTHPNPHPSVAAAKLRKSTGARMGQSSETCKFIRKGFAEIVPDDFTDFIDERCQVVEPSTVDREIDIFSAVCHIAIDTWRIHVTKSPMDGVRRPRYYNERDRRLKGDEESRLIAAARDEDREQSIARRLEQLMETEREAANHARTVYRRKRVIKDARQLYRLEAEATYQHVALFETFVQFQLMTGARRSETLTLTWANIDLESQTAFLPETKNGRSRKLALRSDLVAMLRELPRTGDLAFPIGVDGLRKAWQRICQQAGLTGGNELRIHDLRHEAISRVAEAGSNTPGGFSLVDLQHFSGHRDVRMLLRYAHLCTQSLAKRLDAAFASKSESVTHHGRRRLSGAASIKLNEILNEPTVATAGEPAGDHDLGDAHATAHANVVHVNFGRKVA
;
A
#
# COMPACT_ATOMS: atom_id res chain seq x y z
N MET A 1 -38.86 -4.32 22.08
CA MET A 1 -38.78 -5.70 22.63
C MET A 1 -38.51 -6.69 21.51
N ALA A 2 -37.59 -7.63 21.74
CA ALA A 2 -37.26 -8.71 20.80
C ALA A 2 -37.96 -10.02 21.20
N SER A 3 -38.49 -10.76 20.23
CA SER A 3 -39.19 -12.04 20.44
C SER A 3 -38.56 -13.14 19.59
N ILE A 4 -38.39 -14.34 20.14
CA ILE A 4 -37.91 -15.52 19.43
C ILE A 4 -39.10 -16.38 19.05
N GLU A 5 -39.17 -16.79 17.80
CA GLU A 5 -40.15 -17.73 17.27
C GLU A 5 -39.38 -18.89 16.65
N ASN A 6 -39.44 -20.09 17.24
CA ASN A 6 -38.99 -21.30 16.53
C ASN A 6 -39.87 -21.38 15.26
N ARG A 7 -39.26 -21.66 14.09
CA ARG A 7 -39.94 -21.85 12.80
C ARG A 7 -39.47 -23.09 12.06
N SER A 8 -38.80 -23.99 12.77
CA SER A 8 -38.33 -25.26 12.25
C SER A 8 -39.47 -26.17 11.81
N HIS A 9 -39.13 -27.12 10.96
CA HIS A 9 -40.06 -28.13 10.45
C HIS A 9 -40.49 -29.09 11.57
N TYR A 10 -41.70 -29.63 11.45
CA TYR A 10 -42.14 -30.78 12.21
C TYR A 10 -41.66 -32.06 11.49
N GLN A 11 -41.21 -33.04 12.24
CA GLN A 11 -40.80 -34.33 11.72
C GLN A 11 -41.61 -35.42 12.42
N VAL A 12 -42.20 -36.30 11.63
CA VAL A 12 -42.85 -37.52 12.12
C VAL A 12 -41.89 -38.67 11.85
N THR A 13 -41.50 -39.39 12.89
CA THR A 13 -40.59 -40.54 12.80
C THR A 13 -41.28 -41.79 13.35
N VAL A 14 -40.94 -42.96 12.83
CA VAL A 14 -41.42 -44.25 13.35
C VAL A 14 -40.18 -45.10 13.67
N LYS A 15 -40.17 -45.71 14.85
CA LYS A 15 -39.00 -46.48 15.31
C LYS A 15 -38.67 -47.61 14.32
N HIS A 16 -37.42 -47.68 13.87
CA HIS A 16 -36.90 -48.68 12.91
C HIS A 16 -37.55 -48.65 11.51
N ARG A 17 -38.17 -47.53 11.12
CA ARG A 17 -38.76 -47.34 9.77
C ARG A 17 -38.49 -45.93 9.26
N ASP A 18 -37.32 -45.76 8.68
CA ASP A 18 -36.88 -44.49 8.10
C ASP A 18 -37.66 -44.14 6.82
N ASP A 19 -38.19 -45.15 6.13
CA ASP A 19 -39.06 -45.05 4.95
C ASP A 19 -40.37 -44.28 5.21
N LEU A 20 -40.83 -44.27 6.47
CA LEU A 20 -42.04 -43.57 6.91
C LEU A 20 -41.75 -42.23 7.58
N THR A 21 -40.49 -41.78 7.59
CA THR A 21 -40.13 -40.48 8.16
C THR A 21 -40.52 -39.36 7.21
N LYS A 22 -41.34 -38.42 7.69
CA LYS A 22 -41.83 -37.30 6.87
C LYS A 22 -41.69 -35.97 7.59
N SER A 23 -41.16 -34.99 6.86
CA SER A 23 -41.00 -33.61 7.32
C SER A 23 -42.14 -32.73 6.81
N PHE A 24 -42.63 -31.85 7.67
CA PHE A 24 -43.73 -30.94 7.43
C PHE A 24 -43.30 -29.51 7.78
N ALA A 25 -43.71 -28.53 6.98
CA ALA A 25 -43.45 -27.11 7.26
C ALA A 25 -44.03 -26.68 8.61
N HIS A 26 -43.46 -25.66 9.25
CA HIS A 26 -43.94 -25.10 10.52
C HIS A 26 -45.43 -24.72 10.50
N SER A 27 -45.93 -24.20 9.38
CA SER A 27 -47.35 -23.85 9.21
C SER A 27 -48.27 -25.06 9.07
N ALA A 28 -47.74 -26.25 8.81
CA ALA A 28 -48.47 -27.47 8.48
C ALA A 28 -48.62 -28.45 9.64
N ARG A 29 -48.59 -27.97 10.90
CA ARG A 29 -48.73 -28.82 12.10
C ARG A 29 -49.93 -29.76 12.06
N LYS A 30 -51.12 -29.25 11.69
CA LYS A 30 -52.35 -30.07 11.57
C LYS A 30 -52.19 -31.23 10.58
N ARG A 31 -51.41 -31.04 9.50
CA ARG A 31 -51.13 -32.12 8.53
C ARG A 31 -50.17 -33.15 9.10
N ALA A 32 -49.18 -32.72 9.89
CA ALA A 32 -48.28 -33.62 10.59
C ALA A 32 -49.05 -34.49 11.62
N GLU A 33 -49.97 -33.87 12.37
CA GLU A 33 -50.85 -34.57 13.32
C GLU A 33 -51.79 -35.57 12.62
N ALA A 34 -52.40 -35.18 11.50
CA ALA A 34 -53.22 -36.10 10.68
C ALA A 34 -52.40 -37.27 10.13
N TYR A 35 -51.13 -37.04 9.76
CA TYR A 35 -50.23 -38.10 9.33
C TYR A 35 -49.90 -39.06 10.49
N CYS A 36 -49.64 -38.55 11.70
CA CYS A 36 -49.50 -39.40 12.89
C CYS A 36 -50.73 -40.28 13.11
N GLN A 37 -51.93 -39.70 13.07
CA GLN A 37 -53.19 -40.46 13.23
C GLN A 37 -53.33 -41.56 12.16
N SER A 38 -52.92 -41.29 10.92
CA SER A 38 -52.94 -42.30 9.85
C SER A 38 -51.97 -43.47 10.10
N LEU A 39 -50.84 -43.21 10.75
CA LEU A 39 -49.85 -44.23 11.11
C LEU A 39 -50.28 -45.00 12.36
N GLU A 40 -50.93 -44.34 13.33
CA GLU A 40 -51.53 -44.98 14.51
C GLU A 40 -52.66 -45.93 14.13
N ALA A 41 -53.48 -45.56 13.14
CA ALA A 41 -54.51 -46.45 12.57
C ALA A 41 -53.92 -47.74 11.95
N GLN A 42 -52.66 -47.69 11.51
CA GLN A 42 -51.90 -48.85 11.02
C GLN A 42 -51.16 -49.60 12.14
N ARG A 43 -51.47 -49.32 13.42
CA ARG A 43 -50.83 -49.87 14.62
C ARG A 43 -49.34 -49.54 14.75
N LEU A 44 -48.86 -48.49 14.07
CA LEU A 44 -47.51 -47.97 14.26
C LEU A 44 -47.47 -46.95 15.40
N LYS A 45 -46.28 -46.72 15.97
CA LYS A 45 -46.06 -45.74 17.04
C LYS A 45 -45.26 -44.54 16.51
N PRO A 46 -45.91 -43.58 15.83
CA PRO A 46 -45.23 -42.39 15.33
C PRO A 46 -44.85 -41.44 16.47
N LYS A 47 -43.71 -40.77 16.32
CA LYS A 47 -43.25 -39.69 17.20
C LYS A 47 -43.22 -38.40 16.40
N LEU A 48 -44.06 -37.44 16.78
CA LEU A 48 -44.03 -36.07 16.27
C LEU A 48 -43.00 -35.28 17.09
N SER A 49 -41.91 -34.89 16.45
CA SER A 49 -40.93 -33.96 17.01
C SER A 49 -40.88 -32.69 16.18
N ARG A 50 -40.49 -31.60 16.83
CA ARG A 50 -40.16 -30.35 16.16
C ARG A 50 -38.65 -30.25 16.09
N LEU A 51 -38.11 -29.85 14.94
CA LEU A 51 -36.66 -29.63 14.81
C LEU A 51 -36.24 -28.33 15.50
N ASP A 52 -34.96 -28.19 15.80
CA ASP A 52 -34.37 -26.99 16.43
C ASP A 52 -33.26 -26.41 15.56
N ASN A 53 -33.54 -26.29 14.27
CA ASN A 53 -32.57 -25.86 13.26
C ASN A 53 -32.94 -24.54 12.54
N TYR A 54 -34.07 -23.91 12.88
CA TYR A 54 -34.51 -22.66 12.26
C TYR A 54 -35.36 -21.82 13.20
N PHE A 55 -34.78 -20.75 13.74
CA PHE A 55 -35.39 -19.79 14.64
C PHE A 55 -35.44 -18.42 13.98
N VAL A 56 -36.45 -17.63 14.33
CA VAL A 56 -36.61 -16.27 13.83
C VAL A 56 -36.75 -15.31 15.00
N VAL A 57 -35.84 -14.32 15.08
CA VAL A 57 -35.83 -13.26 16.09
C VAL A 57 -36.41 -11.99 15.49
N ARG A 58 -37.48 -11.47 16.09
CA ARG A 58 -38.19 -10.29 15.61
C ARG A 58 -38.09 -9.15 16.60
N THR A 59 -37.81 -7.95 16.12
CA THR A 59 -37.89 -6.74 16.94
C THR A 59 -39.16 -5.97 16.62
N ARG A 60 -39.85 -5.55 17.68
CA ARG A 60 -40.95 -4.58 17.59
C ARG A 60 -40.52 -3.30 18.30
N SER A 61 -40.50 -2.19 17.55
CA SER A 61 -40.25 -0.85 18.04
C SER A 61 -41.32 0.10 17.50
N VAL A 62 -41.67 1.13 18.28
CA VAL A 62 -42.64 2.16 17.89
C VAL A 62 -41.98 3.21 16.99
N SER A 63 -40.68 3.47 17.19
CA SER A 63 -39.92 4.49 16.47
C SER A 63 -39.03 3.96 15.35
N ASN A 64 -38.60 2.69 15.43
CA ASN A 64 -37.67 2.08 14.48
C ASN A 64 -38.36 1.03 13.60
N LYS A 65 -37.85 0.81 12.38
CA LYS A 65 -38.36 -0.25 11.48
C LYS A 65 -38.20 -1.63 12.13
N ASN A 66 -39.25 -2.45 12.05
CA ASN A 66 -39.22 -3.83 12.54
C ASN A 66 -38.16 -4.64 11.79
N GLN A 67 -37.32 -5.37 12.51
CA GLN A 67 -36.33 -6.27 11.92
C GLN A 67 -36.67 -7.73 12.20
N THR A 68 -36.28 -8.60 11.27
CA THR A 68 -36.42 -10.05 11.38
C THR A 68 -35.06 -10.65 11.07
N LEU A 69 -34.44 -11.30 12.07
CA LEU A 69 -33.19 -12.03 11.94
C LEU A 69 -33.47 -13.53 12.08
N VAL A 70 -32.60 -14.34 11.52
CA VAL A 70 -32.70 -15.81 11.52
C VAL A 70 -31.54 -16.37 12.35
N ALA A 71 -31.79 -17.47 13.05
CA ALA A 71 -30.79 -18.24 13.80
C ALA A 71 -30.93 -19.73 13.49
N CYS A 72 -29.81 -20.44 13.47
CA CYS A 72 -29.73 -21.85 13.15
C CYS A 72 -29.96 -22.75 14.37
N ASN A 73 -29.92 -22.21 15.59
CA ASN A 73 -30.23 -22.94 16.82
C ASN A 73 -30.77 -21.99 17.91
N GLU A 74 -31.25 -22.56 19.01
CA GLU A 74 -31.87 -21.79 20.11
C GLU A 74 -30.86 -20.88 20.84
N GLN A 75 -29.61 -21.33 21.01
CA GLN A 75 -28.57 -20.56 21.67
C GLN A 75 -28.24 -19.29 20.88
N GLU A 76 -28.02 -19.42 19.57
CA GLU A 76 -27.79 -18.30 18.66
C GLU A 76 -29.00 -17.34 18.64
N ALA A 77 -30.22 -17.87 18.68
CA ALA A 77 -31.42 -17.03 18.76
C ALA A 77 -31.47 -16.20 20.07
N ASN A 78 -31.06 -16.79 21.19
CA ASN A 78 -30.96 -16.12 22.48
C ASN A 78 -29.86 -15.05 22.49
N ASP A 79 -28.68 -15.35 21.94
CA ASP A 79 -27.57 -14.41 21.83
C ASP A 79 -27.95 -13.20 20.96
N ILE A 80 -28.62 -13.44 19.82
CA ILE A 80 -29.16 -12.38 18.96
C ILE A 80 -30.19 -11.54 19.73
N LYS A 81 -31.10 -12.16 20.47
CA LYS A 81 -32.11 -11.45 21.28
C LYS A 81 -31.43 -10.55 22.33
N GLN A 82 -30.48 -11.09 23.10
CA GLN A 82 -29.76 -10.33 24.12
C GLN A 82 -28.98 -9.16 23.52
N ARG A 83 -28.33 -9.38 22.38
CA ARG A 83 -27.62 -8.32 21.65
C ARG A 83 -28.57 -7.19 21.25
N LEU A 84 -29.70 -7.51 20.60
CA LEU A 84 -30.69 -6.52 20.17
C LEU A 84 -31.30 -5.76 21.35
N GLU A 85 -31.52 -6.43 22.49
CA GLU A 85 -31.99 -5.77 23.71
C GLU A 85 -30.93 -4.85 24.32
N SER A 86 -29.65 -5.24 24.29
CA SER A 86 -28.53 -4.40 24.72
C SER A 86 -28.38 -3.15 23.84
N GLU A 87 -28.44 -3.31 22.51
CA GLU A 87 -28.42 -2.20 21.56
C GLU A 87 -29.58 -1.23 21.81
N GLN A 88 -30.79 -1.74 22.02
CA GLN A 88 -31.96 -0.93 22.37
C GLN A 88 -31.76 -0.16 23.67
N ARG A 89 -31.19 -0.78 24.71
CA ARG A 89 -30.88 -0.11 25.99
C ARG A 89 -29.84 1.00 25.83
N GLN A 90 -28.89 0.82 24.92
CA GLN A 90 -27.87 1.82 24.61
C GLN A 90 -28.39 2.91 23.65
N GLY A 91 -29.65 2.84 23.21
CA GLY A 91 -30.23 3.78 22.25
C GLY A 91 -29.68 3.62 20.82
N VAL A 92 -29.00 2.52 20.54
CA VAL A 92 -28.36 2.23 19.25
C VAL A 92 -29.30 1.33 18.44
N PHE A 93 -29.65 1.75 17.22
CA PHE A 93 -30.42 0.91 16.28
C PHE A 93 -29.55 0.54 15.08
N ILE A 94 -29.23 -0.75 14.96
CA ILE A 94 -28.42 -1.27 13.87
C ILE A 94 -29.30 -2.10 12.94
N ASN A 95 -29.34 -1.74 11.65
CA ASN A 95 -30.09 -2.48 10.63
C ASN A 95 -29.22 -3.54 9.94
N TYR A 96 -29.27 -4.77 10.43
CA TYR A 96 -28.52 -5.89 9.86
C TYR A 96 -29.10 -6.46 8.56
N ALA A 97 -30.37 -6.17 8.25
CA ALA A 97 -31.01 -6.69 7.04
C ALA A 97 -30.38 -6.14 5.76
N GLN A 98 -29.73 -4.97 5.83
CA GLN A 98 -29.04 -4.39 4.69
C GLN A 98 -27.77 -5.18 4.34
N GLY A 99 -27.01 -5.64 5.34
CA GLY A 99 -25.81 -6.46 5.12
C GLY A 99 -26.09 -7.81 4.46
N GLN A 100 -27.30 -8.37 4.64
CA GLN A 100 -27.71 -9.60 3.93
C GLN A 100 -28.11 -9.35 2.47
N LYS A 101 -28.69 -8.17 2.18
CA LYS A 101 -29.17 -7.83 0.83
C LYS A 101 -28.08 -7.31 -0.10
N THR A 102 -27.10 -6.60 0.46
CA THR A 102 -26.01 -6.01 -0.29
C THR A 102 -24.86 -7.01 -0.36
N THR A 103 -24.45 -7.40 -1.56
CA THR A 103 -23.33 -8.30 -1.77
C THR A 103 -22.00 -7.58 -1.65
N LEU A 104 -20.89 -8.30 -1.45
CA LEU A 104 -19.56 -7.67 -1.48
C LEU A 104 -19.24 -7.07 -2.86
N ALA A 105 -19.74 -7.66 -3.95
CA ALA A 105 -19.65 -7.11 -5.29
C ALA A 105 -20.35 -5.74 -5.42
N ASP A 106 -21.54 -5.58 -4.83
CA ASP A 106 -22.24 -4.29 -4.82
C ASP A 106 -21.43 -3.22 -4.09
N LEU A 107 -20.78 -3.60 -2.98
CA LEU A 107 -19.89 -2.72 -2.23
C LEU A 107 -18.65 -2.33 -3.03
N LEU A 108 -18.06 -3.26 -3.77
CA LEU A 108 -16.92 -3.01 -4.66
C LEU A 108 -17.28 -2.05 -5.80
N ILE A 109 -18.44 -2.25 -6.44
CA ILE A 109 -18.94 -1.37 -7.50
C ILE A 109 -19.19 0.03 -6.92
N ARG A 110 -19.81 0.12 -5.75
CA ARG A 110 -20.04 1.40 -5.07
C ARG A 110 -18.73 2.09 -4.70
N TYR A 111 -17.76 1.36 -4.17
CA TYR A 111 -16.43 1.88 -3.84
C TYR A 111 -15.73 2.43 -5.08
N LEU A 112 -15.78 1.67 -6.18
CA LEU A 112 -15.23 2.07 -7.47
C LEU A 112 -15.85 3.35 -8.02
N ARG A 113 -17.13 3.60 -7.73
CA ARG A 113 -17.85 4.79 -8.18
C ARG A 113 -17.67 6.01 -7.27
N GLU A 114 -17.69 5.82 -5.95
CA GLU A 114 -17.74 6.94 -4.98
C GLU A 114 -16.36 7.35 -4.43
N GLU A 115 -15.43 6.39 -4.29
CA GLU A 115 -14.17 6.60 -3.55
C GLU A 115 -12.95 6.56 -4.47
N VAL A 116 -12.84 5.51 -5.29
CA VAL A 116 -11.65 5.28 -6.14
C VAL A 116 -11.36 6.44 -7.11
N PRO A 117 -12.32 7.19 -7.68
CA PRO A 117 -12.03 8.35 -8.54
C PRO A 117 -11.26 9.47 -7.84
N ARG A 118 -11.30 9.52 -6.51
CA ARG A 118 -10.54 10.48 -5.68
C ARG A 118 -9.08 10.07 -5.52
N HIS A 119 -8.73 8.83 -5.88
CA HIS A 119 -7.39 8.29 -5.74
C HIS A 119 -6.56 8.55 -7.00
N LYS A 120 -5.29 8.92 -6.82
CA LYS A 120 -4.33 9.01 -7.94
C LYS A 120 -4.12 7.64 -8.63
N SER A 121 -4.36 6.55 -7.91
CA SER A 121 -4.24 5.16 -8.37
C SER A 121 -5.52 4.59 -9.01
N PHE A 122 -6.50 5.44 -9.36
CA PHE A 122 -7.80 5.04 -9.90
C PHE A 122 -7.73 3.90 -10.93
N GLU A 123 -6.94 4.04 -12.02
CA GLU A 123 -6.86 3.02 -13.07
C GLU A 123 -6.41 1.65 -12.55
N VAL A 124 -5.52 1.61 -11.56
CA VAL A 124 -4.94 0.36 -11.04
C VAL A 124 -5.94 -0.34 -10.13
N GLU A 125 -6.58 0.40 -9.23
CA GLU A 125 -7.63 -0.13 -8.35
C GLU A 125 -8.84 -0.59 -9.17
N ALA A 126 -9.26 0.23 -10.13
CA ALA A 126 -10.34 -0.07 -11.05
C ALA A 126 -10.07 -1.30 -11.93
N TYR A 127 -8.81 -1.50 -12.34
CA TYR A 127 -8.41 -2.70 -13.07
C TYR A 127 -8.59 -3.96 -12.23
N LYS A 128 -8.19 -3.93 -10.96
CA LYS A 128 -8.33 -5.07 -10.03
C LYS A 128 -9.79 -5.38 -9.72
N ILE A 129 -10.57 -4.35 -9.36
CA ILE A 129 -11.99 -4.52 -9.03
C ILE A 129 -12.75 -5.10 -10.22
N ASN A 130 -12.54 -4.55 -11.42
CA ASN A 130 -13.15 -5.12 -12.63
C ASN A 130 -12.70 -6.55 -12.91
N GLY A 131 -11.43 -6.89 -12.65
CA GLY A 131 -10.97 -8.28 -12.76
C GLY A 131 -11.72 -9.24 -11.83
N TRP A 132 -11.96 -8.83 -10.58
CA TRP A 132 -12.76 -9.63 -9.63
C TRP A 132 -14.23 -9.74 -10.00
N LEU A 133 -14.83 -8.66 -10.54
CA LEU A 133 -16.19 -8.70 -11.05
C LEU A 133 -16.28 -9.71 -12.22
N GLU A 134 -15.35 -9.66 -13.17
CA GLU A 134 -15.29 -10.59 -14.30
C GLU A 134 -15.07 -12.05 -13.83
N ASP A 135 -14.21 -12.27 -12.83
CA ASP A 135 -14.01 -13.60 -12.19
C ASP A 135 -15.28 -14.15 -11.58
N ALA A 136 -16.03 -13.27 -10.94
CA ALA A 136 -17.35 -13.57 -10.43
C ALA A 136 -18.43 -13.50 -11.52
N GLY A 137 -18.10 -13.50 -12.82
CA GLY A 137 -19.08 -13.47 -13.91
C GLY A 137 -20.06 -12.29 -13.87
N LEU A 138 -19.64 -11.15 -13.31
CA LEU A 138 -20.38 -9.90 -13.22
C LEU A 138 -19.89 -8.91 -14.29
N GLU A 139 -20.71 -7.91 -14.57
CA GLU A 139 -20.43 -6.93 -15.62
C GLU A 139 -19.29 -5.97 -15.23
N ARG A 140 -18.35 -5.80 -16.16
CA ARG A 140 -17.27 -4.81 -16.07
C ARG A 140 -17.84 -3.39 -16.06
N GLN A 141 -17.35 -2.55 -15.17
CA GLN A 141 -17.77 -1.15 -15.06
C GLN A 141 -16.98 -0.24 -16.04
N ASP A 142 -17.67 0.67 -16.72
CA ASP A 142 -17.04 1.67 -17.60
C ASP A 142 -16.37 2.78 -16.78
N LEU A 143 -15.05 2.84 -16.85
CA LEU A 143 -14.24 3.81 -16.13
C LEU A 143 -14.47 5.24 -16.60
N ARG A 144 -14.82 5.43 -17.88
CA ARG A 144 -15.06 6.77 -18.43
C ARG A 144 -16.33 7.36 -17.85
N GLU A 145 -17.42 6.58 -17.89
CA GLU A 145 -18.69 6.95 -17.29
C GLU A 145 -18.50 7.33 -15.82
N ILE A 146 -17.79 6.50 -15.05
CA ILE A 146 -17.51 6.74 -13.63
C ILE A 146 -16.78 8.08 -13.43
N VAL A 147 -15.69 8.33 -14.16
CA VAL A 147 -14.93 9.57 -13.99
C VAL A 147 -15.75 10.80 -14.40
N THR A 148 -16.55 10.70 -15.47
CA THR A 148 -17.38 11.81 -15.96
C THR A 148 -18.54 12.17 -15.05
N THR A 149 -19.11 11.18 -14.35
CA THR A 149 -20.27 11.37 -13.46
C THR A 149 -19.86 11.72 -12.03
N HIS A 150 -18.62 11.43 -11.63
CA HIS A 150 -18.15 11.68 -10.28
C HIS A 150 -18.00 13.19 -10.00
N PRO A 151 -18.49 13.72 -8.85
CA PRO A 151 -18.51 15.15 -8.58
C PRO A 151 -17.12 15.76 -8.32
N ASN A 152 -16.16 14.98 -7.82
CA ASN A 152 -14.84 15.48 -7.45
C ASN A 152 -13.73 14.43 -7.70
N PRO A 153 -13.45 14.07 -8.96
CA PRO A 153 -12.36 13.16 -9.28
C PRO A 153 -11.00 13.84 -9.02
N HIS A 154 -9.98 13.03 -8.72
CA HIS A 154 -8.62 13.53 -8.54
C HIS A 154 -8.16 14.28 -9.81
N PRO A 155 -7.44 15.43 -9.70
CA PRO A 155 -7.06 16.23 -10.88
C PRO A 155 -6.32 15.44 -11.97
N SER A 156 -5.43 14.54 -11.56
CA SER A 156 -4.69 13.69 -12.50
C SER A 156 -5.57 12.65 -13.21
N VAL A 157 -6.69 12.25 -12.61
CA VAL A 157 -7.64 11.29 -13.18
C VAL A 157 -8.59 12.02 -14.12
N ALA A 158 -9.07 13.21 -13.73
CA ALA A 158 -9.91 14.07 -14.56
C ALA A 158 -9.22 14.45 -15.89
N ALA A 159 -7.91 14.71 -15.85
CA ALA A 159 -7.11 15.03 -17.03
C ALA A 159 -6.58 13.81 -17.81
N ALA A 160 -6.73 12.58 -17.28
CA ALA A 160 -6.12 11.40 -17.88
C ALA A 160 -6.86 10.90 -19.12
N LYS A 161 -6.09 10.50 -20.14
CA LYS A 161 -6.61 9.68 -21.24
C LYS A 161 -6.73 8.23 -20.79
N LEU A 162 -7.88 7.88 -20.22
CA LEU A 162 -8.17 6.52 -19.76
C LEU A 162 -7.98 5.51 -20.89
N ARG A 163 -7.23 4.44 -20.61
CA ARG A 163 -6.97 3.35 -21.56
C ARG A 163 -8.29 2.70 -21.96
N LYS A 164 -8.47 2.45 -23.26
CA LYS A 164 -9.59 1.65 -23.74
C LYS A 164 -9.41 0.21 -23.26
N SER A 165 -10.50 -0.46 -22.90
CA SER A 165 -10.48 -1.91 -22.67
C SER A 165 -10.01 -2.60 -23.96
N THR A 166 -8.97 -3.41 -23.84
CA THR A 166 -8.41 -4.16 -24.98
C THR A 166 -9.07 -5.53 -25.14
N GLY A 167 -9.99 -5.91 -24.26
CA GLY A 167 -10.56 -7.27 -24.16
C GLY A 167 -9.57 -8.34 -23.72
N ALA A 168 -8.27 -8.04 -23.73
CA ALA A 168 -7.20 -8.94 -23.33
C ALA A 168 -7.04 -8.95 -21.81
N ARG A 169 -7.26 -10.12 -21.22
CA ARG A 169 -7.03 -10.36 -19.79
C ARG A 169 -5.57 -10.76 -19.57
N MET A 170 -4.86 -10.05 -18.70
CA MET A 170 -3.44 -10.34 -18.42
C MET A 170 -3.22 -11.40 -17.32
N GLY A 171 -4.25 -11.73 -16.53
CA GLY A 171 -4.15 -12.65 -15.40
C GLY A 171 -5.11 -13.84 -15.50
N GLN A 172 -4.78 -14.94 -14.80
CA GLN A 172 -5.65 -16.10 -14.68
C GLN A 172 -6.93 -15.76 -13.89
N SER A 173 -8.02 -16.44 -14.23
CA SER A 173 -9.30 -16.32 -13.53
C SER A 173 -9.16 -16.90 -12.13
N SER A 174 -9.71 -16.22 -11.13
CA SER A 174 -9.74 -16.76 -9.77
C SER A 174 -11.11 -17.36 -9.45
N GLU A 175 -11.13 -18.65 -9.08
CA GLU A 175 -12.36 -19.37 -8.80
C GLU A 175 -12.91 -19.01 -7.40
N THR A 176 -12.03 -18.95 -6.41
CA THR A 176 -12.37 -18.50 -5.05
C THR A 176 -12.96 -17.11 -5.02
N CYS A 177 -12.50 -16.19 -5.89
CA CYS A 177 -13.03 -14.82 -5.99
C CYS A 177 -14.55 -14.73 -6.20
N LYS A 178 -15.23 -15.82 -6.58
CA LYS A 178 -16.69 -15.87 -6.68
C LYS A 178 -17.41 -15.60 -5.35
N PHE A 179 -16.71 -15.70 -4.21
CA PHE A 179 -17.26 -15.38 -2.88
C PHE A 179 -17.80 -13.95 -2.78
N ILE A 180 -17.35 -13.01 -3.64
CA ILE A 180 -17.85 -11.63 -3.63
C ILE A 180 -19.36 -11.52 -3.94
N ARG A 181 -19.96 -12.59 -4.49
CA ARG A 181 -21.41 -12.68 -4.73
C ARG A 181 -22.24 -12.92 -3.45
N LYS A 182 -21.61 -13.37 -2.36
CA LYS A 182 -22.30 -13.58 -1.09
C LYS A 182 -22.78 -12.24 -0.51
N GLY A 183 -23.84 -12.29 0.30
CA GLY A 183 -24.27 -11.12 1.08
C GLY A 183 -23.14 -10.66 2.01
N PHE A 184 -22.96 -9.35 2.21
CA PHE A 184 -21.87 -8.82 3.03
C PHE A 184 -21.85 -9.38 4.45
N ALA A 185 -23.02 -9.68 5.02
CA ALA A 185 -23.16 -10.31 6.34
C ALA A 185 -22.81 -11.81 6.37
N GLU A 186 -22.68 -12.45 5.21
CA GLU A 186 -22.33 -13.88 5.05
C GLU A 186 -20.84 -14.08 4.74
N ILE A 187 -20.10 -13.01 4.44
CA ILE A 187 -18.66 -13.07 4.18
C ILE A 187 -17.96 -13.43 5.49
N VAL A 188 -17.07 -14.41 5.43
CA VAL A 188 -16.25 -14.85 6.57
C VAL A 188 -14.76 -14.72 6.27
N PRO A 189 -13.88 -14.68 7.28
CA PRO A 189 -12.43 -14.59 7.07
C PRO A 189 -11.86 -15.73 6.21
N ASP A 190 -12.47 -16.92 6.24
CA ASP A 190 -12.05 -18.08 5.45
C ASP A 190 -12.18 -17.82 3.95
N ASP A 191 -13.18 -17.04 3.50
CA ASP A 191 -13.35 -16.67 2.09
C ASP A 191 -12.13 -15.89 1.55
N PHE A 192 -11.59 -14.99 2.38
CA PHE A 192 -10.36 -14.26 2.04
C PHE A 192 -9.13 -15.15 2.12
N THR A 193 -9.11 -16.11 3.04
CA THR A 193 -7.99 -17.04 3.20
C THR A 193 -7.88 -17.96 1.98
N ASP A 194 -8.98 -18.54 1.53
CA ASP A 194 -9.04 -19.34 0.31
C ASP A 194 -8.60 -18.53 -0.93
N PHE A 195 -9.08 -17.28 -1.03
CA PHE A 195 -8.64 -16.36 -2.08
C PHE A 195 -7.13 -16.07 -2.02
N ILE A 196 -6.59 -15.80 -0.83
CA ILE A 196 -5.16 -15.55 -0.64
C ILE A 196 -4.34 -16.76 -1.07
N ASP A 197 -4.72 -17.95 -0.61
CA ASP A 197 -4.00 -19.19 -0.86
C ASP A 197 -3.99 -19.56 -2.34
N GLU A 198 -5.12 -19.41 -3.05
CA GLU A 198 -5.20 -19.60 -4.50
C GLU A 198 -4.34 -18.57 -5.24
N ARG A 199 -4.47 -17.28 -4.91
CA ARG A 199 -3.76 -16.20 -5.60
C ARG A 199 -2.26 -16.26 -5.40
N CYS A 200 -1.79 -16.69 -4.23
CA CYS A 200 -0.36 -16.85 -3.95
C CYS A 200 0.30 -17.98 -4.77
N GLN A 201 -0.47 -18.90 -5.36
CA GLN A 201 0.08 -19.93 -6.25
C GLN A 201 0.50 -19.36 -7.62
N VAL A 202 -0.10 -18.24 -8.04
CA VAL A 202 0.02 -17.69 -9.39
C VAL A 202 0.64 -16.29 -9.41
N VAL A 203 0.60 -15.56 -8.29
CA VAL A 203 1.09 -14.19 -8.19
C VAL A 203 1.88 -14.01 -6.89
N GLU A 204 2.90 -13.16 -6.95
CA GLU A 204 3.70 -12.72 -5.80
C GLU A 204 2.85 -12.30 -4.59
N PRO A 205 3.18 -12.75 -3.36
CA PRO A 205 2.41 -12.43 -2.14
C PRO A 205 2.20 -10.93 -1.91
N SER A 206 3.18 -10.08 -2.30
CA SER A 206 3.06 -8.63 -2.18
C SER A 206 1.99 -8.02 -3.08
N THR A 207 1.61 -8.69 -4.16
CA THR A 207 0.50 -8.26 -5.01
C THR A 207 -0.83 -8.64 -4.38
N VAL A 208 -0.92 -9.86 -3.85
CA VAL A 208 -2.11 -10.37 -3.13
C VAL A 208 -2.39 -9.50 -1.90
N ASP A 209 -1.37 -9.13 -1.13
CA ASP A 209 -1.54 -8.22 0.02
C ASP A 209 -2.13 -6.85 -0.37
N ARG A 210 -1.73 -6.30 -1.53
CA ARG A 210 -2.33 -5.07 -2.10
C ARG A 210 -3.74 -5.27 -2.67
N GLU A 211 -4.14 -6.51 -2.96
CA GLU A 211 -5.50 -6.86 -3.33
C GLU A 211 -6.38 -6.90 -2.06
N ILE A 212 -5.87 -7.54 -1.01
CA ILE A 212 -6.48 -7.57 0.32
C ILE A 212 -6.62 -6.17 0.95
N ASP A 213 -5.70 -5.24 0.69
CA ASP A 213 -5.86 -3.84 1.09
C ASP A 213 -7.14 -3.19 0.55
N ILE A 214 -7.50 -3.47 -0.71
CA ILE A 214 -8.71 -2.93 -1.33
C ILE A 214 -9.95 -3.53 -0.68
N PHE A 215 -9.98 -4.86 -0.51
CA PHE A 215 -11.07 -5.52 0.22
C PHE A 215 -11.23 -4.95 1.63
N SER A 216 -10.11 -4.78 2.34
CA SER A 216 -10.10 -4.19 3.69
C SER A 216 -10.68 -2.77 3.69
N ALA A 217 -10.29 -1.93 2.74
CA ALA A 217 -10.80 -0.57 2.62
C ALA A 217 -12.31 -0.55 2.34
N VAL A 218 -12.78 -1.40 1.43
CA VAL A 218 -14.20 -1.53 1.08
C VAL A 218 -15.01 -1.98 2.30
N CYS A 219 -14.56 -2.99 3.03
CA CYS A 219 -15.25 -3.47 4.23
C CYS A 219 -15.31 -2.39 5.33
N HIS A 220 -14.23 -1.65 5.56
CA HIS A 220 -14.22 -0.56 6.55
C HIS A 220 -15.16 0.58 6.15
N ILE A 221 -15.14 1.02 4.89
CA ILE A 221 -16.02 2.10 4.42
C ILE A 221 -17.48 1.66 4.45
N ALA A 222 -17.77 0.40 4.11
CA ALA A 222 -19.12 -0.15 4.19
C ALA A 222 -19.70 -0.08 5.61
N ILE A 223 -18.89 -0.43 6.62
CA ILE A 223 -19.30 -0.42 8.02
C ILE A 223 -19.37 1.01 8.58
N ASP A 224 -18.29 1.79 8.42
CA ASP A 224 -18.13 3.07 9.12
C ASP A 224 -18.83 4.24 8.41
N THR A 225 -18.83 4.23 7.07
CA THR A 225 -19.33 5.36 6.27
C THR A 225 -20.72 5.06 5.71
N TRP A 226 -20.90 3.91 5.06
CA TRP A 226 -22.20 3.54 4.46
C TRP A 226 -23.19 2.94 5.47
N ARG A 227 -22.75 2.70 6.72
CA ARG A 227 -23.56 2.17 7.82
C ARG A 227 -24.25 0.84 7.47
N ILE A 228 -23.57 0.02 6.67
CA ILE A 228 -23.98 -1.34 6.34
C ILE A 228 -23.37 -2.24 7.40
N HIS A 229 -24.13 -2.47 8.45
CA HIS A 229 -23.63 -3.16 9.63
C HIS A 229 -23.66 -4.69 9.46
N VAL A 230 -22.62 -5.31 9.99
CA VAL A 230 -22.45 -6.77 10.11
C VAL A 230 -22.16 -7.11 11.57
N THR A 231 -22.40 -8.36 11.97
CA THR A 231 -22.16 -8.81 13.36
C THR A 231 -20.68 -8.68 13.74
N LYS A 232 -19.79 -9.06 12.83
CA LYS A 232 -18.34 -9.00 12.97
C LYS A 232 -17.76 -8.58 11.62
N SER A 233 -16.72 -7.75 11.63
CA SER A 233 -16.05 -7.38 10.38
C SER A 233 -15.50 -8.65 9.72
N PRO A 234 -15.74 -8.86 8.41
CA PRO A 234 -15.26 -10.06 7.73
C PRO A 234 -13.72 -10.05 7.56
N MET A 235 -13.09 -8.90 7.78
CA MET A 235 -11.63 -8.76 7.80
C MET A 235 -11.00 -9.12 9.14
N ASP A 236 -11.79 -9.26 10.21
CA ASP A 236 -11.29 -9.57 11.55
C ASP A 236 -10.91 -11.04 11.65
N GLY A 237 -9.60 -11.32 11.64
CA GLY A 237 -9.02 -12.65 11.63
C GLY A 237 -8.32 -13.03 10.32
N VAL A 238 -8.44 -12.22 9.26
CA VAL A 238 -7.76 -12.47 7.98
C VAL A 238 -6.24 -12.36 8.15
N ARG A 239 -5.53 -13.45 7.85
CA ARG A 239 -4.07 -13.50 7.93
C ARG A 239 -3.48 -13.02 6.60
N ARG A 240 -2.76 -11.91 6.64
CA ARG A 240 -2.10 -11.36 5.45
C ARG A 240 -0.84 -12.16 5.06
N PRO A 241 -0.53 -12.27 3.76
CA PRO A 241 0.70 -12.90 3.31
C PRO A 241 1.93 -12.21 3.90
N ARG A 242 2.90 -12.98 4.39
CA ARG A 242 4.20 -12.46 4.81
C ARG A 242 5.19 -12.59 3.65
N TYR A 243 5.87 -11.50 3.33
CA TYR A 243 6.88 -11.49 2.28
C TYR A 243 8.02 -10.54 2.62
N TYR A 244 9.21 -10.92 2.16
CA TYR A 244 10.42 -10.12 2.27
C TYR A 244 10.81 -9.65 0.88
N ASN A 245 10.35 -8.46 0.50
CA ASN A 245 10.66 -7.84 -0.79
C ASN A 245 11.82 -6.83 -0.68
N GLU A 246 12.56 -6.89 0.43
CA GLU A 246 13.69 -6.05 0.68
C GLU A 246 14.85 -6.43 -0.26
N ARG A 247 15.17 -5.52 -1.18
CA ARG A 247 16.32 -5.66 -2.08
C ARG A 247 17.51 -4.88 -1.52
N ASP A 248 18.64 -5.56 -1.36
CA ASP A 248 19.91 -4.98 -0.89
C ASP A 248 21.00 -5.01 -1.99
N ARG A 249 20.62 -4.54 -3.18
CA ARG A 249 21.51 -4.49 -4.35
C ARG A 249 22.36 -3.23 -4.28
N ARG A 250 23.67 -3.39 -4.11
CA ARG A 250 24.70 -2.33 -4.15
C ARG A 250 25.58 -2.48 -5.37
N LEU A 251 26.07 -1.39 -5.96
CA LEU A 251 27.07 -1.43 -7.04
C LEU A 251 28.43 -1.92 -6.50
N LYS A 252 29.06 -2.88 -7.17
CA LYS A 252 30.32 -3.51 -6.72
C LYS A 252 31.41 -3.46 -7.80
N GLY A 253 32.67 -3.32 -7.39
CA GLY A 253 33.81 -3.36 -8.30
C GLY A 253 33.70 -2.34 -9.44
N ASP A 254 33.74 -2.83 -10.68
CA ASP A 254 33.71 -2.02 -11.90
C ASP A 254 32.29 -1.80 -12.47
N GLU A 255 31.23 -2.26 -11.76
CA GLU A 255 29.85 -2.21 -12.25
C GLU A 255 29.38 -0.78 -12.57
N GLU A 256 29.76 0.21 -11.76
CA GLU A 256 29.42 1.62 -12.00
C GLU A 256 30.09 2.13 -13.27
N SER A 257 31.38 1.85 -13.45
CA SER A 257 32.12 2.26 -14.64
C SER A 257 31.52 1.63 -15.90
N ARG A 258 31.18 0.34 -15.86
CA ARG A 258 30.49 -0.34 -16.98
C ARG A 258 29.10 0.22 -17.25
N LEU A 259 28.35 0.54 -16.19
CA LEU A 259 27.02 1.15 -16.30
C LEU A 259 27.09 2.52 -16.98
N ILE A 260 28.03 3.37 -16.56
CA ILE A 260 28.22 4.70 -17.15
C ILE A 260 28.72 4.60 -18.59
N ALA A 261 29.64 3.69 -18.89
CA ALA A 261 30.10 3.44 -20.26
C ALA A 261 28.93 3.00 -21.18
N ALA A 262 28.11 2.06 -20.73
CA ALA A 262 26.94 1.62 -21.50
C ALA A 262 25.88 2.74 -21.65
N ALA A 263 25.72 3.61 -20.65
CA ALA A 263 24.85 4.78 -20.77
C ALA A 263 25.35 5.77 -21.83
N ARG A 264 26.67 6.00 -21.90
CA ARG A 264 27.30 6.84 -22.95
C ARG A 264 27.12 6.26 -24.34
N ASP A 265 27.21 4.94 -24.49
CA ASP A 265 26.97 4.26 -25.76
C ASP A 265 25.50 4.37 -26.20
N GLU A 266 24.55 4.20 -25.26
CA GLU A 266 23.14 4.44 -25.53
C GLU A 266 22.90 5.92 -25.94
N ASP A 267 23.52 6.88 -25.26
CA ASP A 267 23.46 8.30 -25.63
C ASP A 267 24.01 8.57 -27.03
N ARG A 268 25.13 7.94 -27.38
CA ARG A 268 25.70 8.00 -28.73
C ARG A 268 24.73 7.47 -29.78
N GLU A 269 24.15 6.29 -29.56
CA GLU A 269 23.18 5.70 -30.49
C GLU A 269 21.94 6.59 -30.67
N GLN A 270 21.44 7.20 -29.58
CA GLN A 270 20.29 8.10 -29.63
C GLN A 270 20.63 9.42 -30.34
N SER A 271 21.82 9.98 -30.12
CA SER A 271 22.30 11.16 -30.85
C SER A 271 22.42 10.88 -32.35
N ILE A 272 22.98 9.73 -32.74
CA ILE A 272 23.07 9.32 -34.16
C ILE A 272 21.65 9.14 -34.73
N ALA A 273 20.74 8.50 -34.00
CA ALA A 273 19.37 8.31 -34.45
C ALA A 273 18.63 9.65 -34.64
N ARG A 274 18.83 10.63 -33.73
CA ARG A 274 18.27 11.98 -33.88
C ARG A 274 18.84 12.69 -35.10
N ARG A 275 20.16 12.63 -35.31
CA ARG A 275 20.82 13.23 -36.48
C ARG A 275 20.33 12.59 -37.78
N LEU A 276 20.17 11.27 -37.79
CA LEU A 276 19.64 10.53 -38.93
C LEU A 276 18.22 10.95 -39.27
N GLU A 277 17.35 11.14 -38.26
CA GLU A 277 15.99 11.63 -38.48
C GLU A 277 15.98 13.07 -39.04
N GLN A 278 16.89 13.95 -38.62
CA GLN A 278 17.05 15.30 -39.21
C GLN A 278 17.47 15.27 -40.68
N LEU A 279 18.41 14.39 -41.04
CA LEU A 279 18.88 14.24 -42.43
C LEU A 279 17.79 13.65 -43.34
N MET A 280 16.91 12.82 -42.79
CA MET A 280 15.84 12.13 -43.52
C MET A 280 14.52 12.89 -43.59
N GLU A 281 14.47 14.17 -43.19
CA GLU A 281 13.21 14.92 -43.10
C GLU A 281 12.46 14.94 -44.45
N THR A 282 13.18 15.20 -45.54
CA THR A 282 12.64 15.22 -46.91
C THR A 282 12.05 13.87 -47.34
N GLU A 283 12.73 12.77 -47.01
CA GLU A 283 12.31 11.42 -47.34
C GLU A 283 11.16 10.98 -46.45
N ARG A 284 11.10 11.48 -45.21
CA ARG A 284 9.97 11.26 -44.31
C ARG A 284 8.71 11.91 -44.85
N GLU A 285 8.80 13.16 -45.33
CA GLU A 285 7.71 13.82 -46.03
C GLU A 285 7.28 13.04 -47.27
N ALA A 286 8.21 12.63 -48.13
CA ALA A 286 7.91 11.81 -49.30
C ALA A 286 7.23 10.46 -48.93
N ALA A 287 7.67 9.83 -47.83
CA ALA A 287 7.11 8.58 -47.33
C ALA A 287 5.70 8.75 -46.75
N ASN A 288 5.39 9.92 -46.17
CA ASN A 288 4.04 10.25 -45.71
C ASN A 288 3.04 10.36 -46.88
N HIS A 289 3.48 10.92 -48.00
CA HIS A 289 2.70 11.04 -49.24
C HIS A 289 2.62 9.73 -50.06
N ALA A 290 3.34 8.67 -49.67
CA ALA A 290 3.31 7.40 -50.38
C ALA A 290 1.97 6.67 -50.21
N ARG A 291 1.38 6.22 -51.34
CA ARG A 291 0.08 5.52 -51.38
C ARG A 291 0.04 4.18 -50.65
N THR A 292 1.16 3.48 -50.48
CA THR A 292 1.21 2.13 -49.88
C THR A 292 2.18 2.05 -48.72
N VAL A 293 1.86 1.20 -47.73
CA VAL A 293 2.71 0.93 -46.56
C VAL A 293 4.06 0.36 -46.97
N TYR A 294 4.10 -0.51 -47.99
CA TYR A 294 5.34 -1.09 -48.49
C TYR A 294 6.29 -0.02 -49.05
N ARG A 295 5.77 0.90 -49.87
CA ARG A 295 6.56 2.00 -50.44
C ARG A 295 7.08 2.93 -49.35
N ARG A 296 6.26 3.27 -48.35
CA ARG A 296 6.66 4.04 -47.17
C ARG A 296 7.83 3.39 -46.43
N LYS A 297 7.72 2.09 -46.13
CA LYS A 297 8.80 1.34 -45.45
C LYS A 297 10.08 1.29 -46.27
N ARG A 298 9.97 1.13 -47.60
CA ARG A 298 11.14 1.08 -48.49
C ARG A 298 11.89 2.42 -48.51
N VAL A 299 11.18 3.54 -48.73
CA VAL A 299 11.76 4.89 -48.73
C VAL A 299 12.51 5.16 -47.43
N ILE A 300 11.90 4.85 -46.29
CA ILE A 300 12.55 5.04 -44.97
C ILE A 300 13.77 4.13 -44.81
N LYS A 301 13.70 2.87 -45.27
CA LYS A 301 14.81 1.93 -45.17
C LYS A 301 16.00 2.37 -46.02
N ASP A 302 15.75 2.75 -47.27
CA ASP A 302 16.78 3.19 -48.22
C ASP A 302 17.45 4.48 -47.71
N ALA A 303 16.66 5.45 -47.24
CA ALA A 303 17.16 6.69 -46.65
C ALA A 303 18.00 6.44 -45.38
N ARG A 304 17.58 5.52 -44.51
CA ARG A 304 18.39 5.12 -43.34
C ARG A 304 19.74 4.57 -43.73
N GLN A 305 19.80 3.75 -44.78
CA GLN A 305 21.06 3.18 -45.24
C GLN A 305 21.97 4.23 -45.88
N LEU A 306 21.39 5.18 -46.63
CA LEU A 306 22.12 6.26 -47.29
C LEU A 306 22.76 7.22 -46.28
N TYR A 307 21.96 7.75 -45.34
CA TYR A 307 22.42 8.81 -44.43
C TYR A 307 23.10 8.30 -43.16
N ARG A 308 23.21 6.98 -42.96
CA ARG A 308 23.78 6.43 -41.71
C ARG A 308 25.23 6.86 -41.48
N LEU A 309 26.08 6.75 -42.50
CA LEU A 309 27.50 7.12 -42.37
C LEU A 309 27.66 8.63 -42.13
N GLU A 310 26.84 9.45 -42.79
CA GLU A 310 26.83 10.90 -42.57
C GLU A 310 26.34 11.26 -41.17
N ALA A 311 25.30 10.58 -40.67
CA ALA A 311 24.82 10.76 -39.30
C ALA A 311 25.88 10.35 -38.27
N GLU A 312 26.59 9.24 -38.49
CA GLU A 312 27.70 8.79 -37.64
C GLU A 312 28.90 9.75 -37.67
N ALA A 313 29.12 10.47 -38.76
CA ALA A 313 30.19 11.46 -38.87
C ALA A 313 29.82 12.85 -38.30
N THR A 314 28.53 13.22 -38.33
CA THR A 314 28.07 14.60 -38.02
C THR A 314 27.23 14.71 -36.75
N TYR A 315 27.00 13.61 -36.01
CA TYR A 315 26.19 13.68 -34.80
C TYR A 315 26.84 14.56 -33.72
N GLN A 316 26.00 15.28 -33.00
CA GLN A 316 26.39 15.92 -31.76
C GLN A 316 26.05 14.99 -30.59
N HIS A 317 27.05 14.63 -29.79
CA HIS A 317 26.83 13.80 -28.61
C HIS A 317 26.05 14.58 -27.54
N VAL A 318 25.03 13.93 -26.97
CA VAL A 318 24.22 14.47 -25.86
C VAL A 318 24.18 13.42 -24.76
N ALA A 319 24.84 13.68 -23.63
CA ALA A 319 25.02 12.75 -22.51
C ALA A 319 23.76 12.66 -21.61
N LEU A 320 22.60 12.36 -22.20
CA LEU A 320 21.30 12.37 -21.52
C LEU A 320 21.14 11.23 -20.49
N PHE A 321 21.40 9.99 -20.87
CA PHE A 321 21.30 8.81 -20.03
C PHE A 321 22.44 8.74 -19.02
N GLU A 322 23.65 9.13 -19.38
CA GLU A 322 24.75 9.28 -18.43
C GLU A 322 24.36 10.26 -17.31
N THR A 323 23.95 11.47 -17.69
CA THR A 323 23.54 12.50 -16.73
C THR A 323 22.34 12.04 -15.90
N PHE A 324 21.41 11.28 -16.50
CA PHE A 324 20.29 10.69 -15.78
C PHE A 324 20.74 9.70 -14.70
N VAL A 325 21.68 8.79 -15.01
CA VAL A 325 22.21 7.82 -14.04
C VAL A 325 22.92 8.53 -12.91
N GLN A 326 23.79 9.49 -13.24
CA GLN A 326 24.50 10.30 -12.26
C GLN A 326 23.54 11.10 -11.37
N PHE A 327 22.49 11.68 -11.96
CA PHE A 327 21.45 12.37 -11.20
C PHE A 327 20.80 11.44 -10.16
N GLN A 328 20.47 10.20 -10.52
CA GLN A 328 19.89 9.23 -9.58
C GLN A 328 20.87 8.86 -8.46
N LEU A 329 22.14 8.61 -8.79
CA LEU A 329 23.19 8.22 -7.85
C LEU A 329 23.58 9.33 -6.86
N MET A 330 23.51 10.59 -7.29
CA MET A 330 23.93 11.73 -6.47
C MET A 330 22.80 12.36 -5.67
N THR A 331 21.57 12.35 -6.17
CA THR A 331 20.42 13.02 -5.52
C THR A 331 19.49 12.05 -4.79
N GLY A 332 19.56 10.76 -5.11
CA GLY A 332 18.62 9.76 -4.64
C GLY A 332 17.17 10.06 -5.02
N ALA A 333 16.88 10.85 -6.05
CA ALA A 333 15.52 11.18 -6.47
C ALA A 333 14.70 9.92 -6.84
N ARG A 334 13.37 9.98 -6.81
CA ARG A 334 12.56 8.90 -7.39
C ARG A 334 12.59 9.02 -8.91
N ARG A 335 12.62 7.90 -9.64
CA ARG A 335 12.54 7.88 -11.11
C ARG A 335 11.48 8.84 -11.68
N SER A 336 10.26 8.80 -11.14
CA SER A 336 9.19 9.69 -11.61
C SER A 336 9.46 11.16 -11.32
N GLU A 337 10.08 11.49 -10.18
CA GLU A 337 10.46 12.86 -9.82
C GLU A 337 11.48 13.40 -10.84
N THR A 338 12.45 12.58 -11.25
CA THR A 338 13.45 12.96 -12.27
C THR A 338 12.84 13.12 -13.66
N LEU A 339 11.93 12.22 -14.06
CA LEU A 339 11.28 12.28 -15.38
C LEU A 339 10.32 13.47 -15.55
N THR A 340 9.77 13.99 -14.45
CA THR A 340 8.89 15.17 -14.46
C THR A 340 9.60 16.46 -14.07
N LEU A 341 10.92 16.43 -13.88
CA LEU A 341 11.70 17.60 -13.50
C LEU A 341 11.82 18.56 -14.69
N THR A 342 11.46 19.82 -14.46
CA THR A 342 11.55 20.88 -15.47
C THR A 342 12.73 21.81 -15.20
N TRP A 343 13.25 22.45 -16.24
CA TRP A 343 14.33 23.44 -16.12
C TRP A 343 13.96 24.63 -15.24
N ALA A 344 12.69 25.05 -15.26
CA ALA A 344 12.18 26.12 -14.39
C ALA A 344 12.31 25.79 -12.88
N ASN A 345 12.43 24.50 -12.55
CA ASN A 345 12.60 24.03 -11.19
C ASN A 345 14.07 23.70 -10.85
N ILE A 346 15.01 23.92 -11.75
CA ILE A 346 16.44 23.71 -11.51
C ILE A 346 17.13 25.06 -11.43
N ASP A 347 17.72 25.34 -10.28
CA ASP A 347 18.58 26.48 -10.08
C ASP A 347 20.04 26.00 -10.01
N LEU A 348 20.74 26.16 -11.12
CA LEU A 348 22.12 25.72 -11.29
C LEU A 348 23.11 26.59 -10.50
N GLU A 349 22.75 27.83 -10.16
CA GLU A 349 23.61 28.73 -9.39
C GLU A 349 23.52 28.44 -7.89
N SER A 350 22.31 28.25 -7.37
CA SER A 350 22.13 27.80 -5.97
C SER A 350 22.38 26.29 -5.78
N GLN A 351 22.65 25.55 -6.86
CA GLN A 351 22.84 24.10 -6.86
C GLN A 351 21.64 23.35 -6.26
N THR A 352 20.42 23.76 -6.62
CA THR A 352 19.19 23.13 -6.12
C THR A 352 18.22 22.74 -7.22
N ALA A 353 17.45 21.67 -6.99
CA ALA A 353 16.30 21.32 -7.82
C ALA A 353 15.04 21.21 -6.97
N PHE A 354 14.02 21.99 -7.29
CA PHE A 354 12.72 21.99 -6.62
C PHE A 354 11.80 20.92 -7.18
N LEU A 355 11.20 20.13 -6.29
CA LEU A 355 10.18 19.14 -6.62
C LEU A 355 8.85 19.63 -6.06
N PRO A 356 7.94 20.20 -6.88
CA PRO A 356 6.70 20.82 -6.40
C PRO A 356 5.72 19.81 -5.77
N GLU A 357 5.53 18.66 -6.42
CA GLU A 357 4.73 17.57 -5.87
C GLU A 357 5.47 16.25 -5.95
N THR A 358 5.85 15.71 -4.80
CA THR A 358 6.37 14.34 -4.72
C THR A 358 5.21 13.34 -4.51
N LYS A 359 5.48 12.04 -4.70
CA LYS A 359 4.51 10.94 -4.49
C LYS A 359 3.75 10.99 -3.15
N ASN A 360 4.23 11.77 -2.16
CA ASN A 360 3.68 11.90 -0.82
C ASN A 360 3.09 13.30 -0.51
N GLY A 361 2.86 14.15 -1.51
CA GLY A 361 2.14 15.42 -1.34
C GLY A 361 2.90 16.54 -0.62
N ARG A 362 4.23 16.43 -0.51
CA ARG A 362 5.08 17.54 -0.04
C ARG A 362 6.09 17.92 -1.10
N SER A 363 6.27 19.23 -1.25
CA SER A 363 7.38 19.77 -2.01
C SER A 363 8.69 19.50 -1.27
N ARG A 364 9.78 19.28 -2.01
CA ARG A 364 11.13 19.24 -1.43
C ARG A 364 12.15 19.80 -2.40
N LYS A 365 13.31 20.22 -1.89
CA LYS A 365 14.46 20.60 -2.71
C LYS A 365 15.51 19.49 -2.66
N LEU A 366 16.12 19.20 -3.80
CA LEU A 366 17.30 18.36 -3.91
C LEU A 366 18.54 19.27 -3.90
N ALA A 367 19.58 18.86 -3.18
CA ALA A 367 20.90 19.44 -3.33
C ALA A 367 21.59 18.80 -4.54
N LEU A 368 22.18 19.62 -5.41
CA LEU A 368 22.92 19.18 -6.58
C LEU A 368 24.41 19.33 -6.30
N ARG A 369 25.20 18.30 -6.59
CA ARG A 369 26.66 18.39 -6.50
C ARG A 369 27.20 19.22 -7.67
N SER A 370 28.33 19.89 -7.49
CA SER A 370 28.89 20.81 -8.50
C SER A 370 29.23 20.15 -9.83
N ASP A 371 29.67 18.90 -9.81
CA ASP A 371 29.91 18.07 -10.99
C ASP A 371 28.60 17.66 -11.70
N LEU A 372 27.53 17.39 -10.96
CA LEU A 372 26.20 17.20 -11.55
C LEU A 372 25.68 18.47 -12.21
N VAL A 373 25.93 19.63 -11.62
CA VAL A 373 25.60 20.93 -12.22
C VAL A 373 26.36 21.14 -13.53
N ALA A 374 27.64 20.76 -13.59
CA ALA A 374 28.41 20.81 -14.84
C ALA A 374 27.77 19.94 -15.93
N MET A 375 27.42 18.68 -15.62
CA MET A 375 26.72 17.80 -16.57
C MET A 375 25.37 18.37 -17.03
N LEU A 376 24.57 18.93 -16.10
CA LEU A 376 23.28 19.53 -16.43
C LEU A 376 23.42 20.78 -17.32
N ARG A 377 24.53 21.53 -17.23
CA ARG A 377 24.80 22.68 -18.10
C ARG A 377 25.05 22.28 -19.55
N GLU A 378 25.58 21.09 -19.79
CA GLU A 378 25.87 20.57 -21.14
C GLU A 378 24.63 20.01 -21.84
N LEU A 379 23.57 19.68 -21.10
CA LEU A 379 22.34 19.17 -21.70
C LEU A 379 21.60 20.25 -22.51
N PRO A 380 21.10 19.92 -23.70
CA PRO A 380 20.38 20.88 -24.54
C PRO A 380 19.00 21.18 -23.95
N ARG A 381 18.62 22.47 -23.95
CA ARG A 381 17.33 22.96 -23.42
C ARG A 381 16.27 23.02 -24.53
N THR A 382 15.89 21.86 -25.06
CA THR A 382 14.96 21.75 -26.20
C THR A 382 13.47 21.86 -25.82
N GLY A 383 13.14 21.91 -24.52
CA GLY A 383 11.78 22.00 -24.01
C GLY A 383 11.78 22.17 -22.50
N ASP A 384 10.62 22.04 -21.86
CA ASP A 384 10.48 22.32 -20.42
C ASP A 384 11.17 21.30 -19.52
N LEU A 385 11.20 20.02 -19.93
CA LEU A 385 11.76 18.92 -19.14
C LEU A 385 13.28 18.89 -19.20
N ALA A 386 13.92 18.67 -18.05
CA ALA A 386 15.36 18.44 -17.95
C ALA A 386 15.77 17.10 -18.56
N PHE A 387 14.93 16.08 -18.38
CA PHE A 387 15.10 14.75 -18.97
C PHE A 387 13.88 14.41 -19.83
N PRO A 388 13.88 14.74 -21.14
CA PRO A 388 12.76 14.49 -22.04
C PRO A 388 12.68 13.00 -22.45
N ILE A 389 12.55 12.10 -21.47
CA ILE A 389 12.54 10.65 -21.64
C ILE A 389 11.17 10.10 -21.22
N GLY A 390 10.46 9.47 -22.14
CA GLY A 390 9.21 8.77 -21.81
C GLY A 390 9.46 7.52 -20.96
N VAL A 391 8.49 7.11 -20.13
CA VAL A 391 8.63 5.95 -19.22
C VAL A 391 9.00 4.66 -19.96
N ASP A 392 8.35 4.38 -21.09
CA ASP A 392 8.65 3.19 -21.91
C ASP A 392 9.99 3.33 -22.64
N GLY A 393 10.36 4.56 -23.02
CA GLY A 393 11.67 4.86 -23.61
C GLY A 393 12.79 4.55 -22.62
N LEU A 394 12.67 5.05 -21.39
CA LEU A 394 13.60 4.77 -20.30
C LEU A 394 13.66 3.27 -19.99
N ARG A 395 12.53 2.56 -19.94
CA ARG A 395 12.51 1.11 -19.70
C ARG A 395 13.34 0.35 -20.76
N LYS A 396 13.14 0.67 -22.04
CA LYS A 396 13.83 0.01 -23.14
C LYS A 396 15.32 0.36 -23.17
N ALA A 397 15.67 1.63 -22.98
CA ALA A 397 17.05 2.08 -22.88
C ALA A 397 17.77 1.44 -21.69
N TRP A 398 17.15 1.45 -20.50
CA TRP A 398 17.70 0.80 -19.32
C TRP A 398 17.95 -0.70 -19.52
N GLN A 399 17.06 -1.41 -20.21
CA GLN A 399 17.28 -2.81 -20.54
C GLN A 399 18.53 -3.01 -21.42
N ARG A 400 18.72 -2.17 -22.45
CA ARG A 400 19.92 -2.21 -23.30
C ARG A 400 21.20 -1.86 -22.53
N ILE A 401 21.15 -0.78 -21.74
CA ILE A 401 22.26 -0.33 -20.88
C ILE A 401 22.67 -1.46 -19.93
N CYS A 402 21.73 -2.07 -19.21
CA CYS A 402 22.04 -3.19 -18.30
C CYS A 402 22.52 -4.43 -19.05
N GLN A 403 22.00 -4.72 -20.24
CA GLN A 403 22.47 -5.85 -21.05
C GLN A 403 23.92 -5.65 -21.49
N GLN A 404 24.26 -4.46 -22.01
CA GLN A 404 25.61 -4.12 -22.43
C GLN A 404 26.57 -4.05 -21.24
N ALA A 405 26.11 -3.52 -20.11
CA ALA A 405 26.88 -3.48 -18.88
C ALA A 405 26.94 -4.83 -18.17
N GLY A 406 26.31 -5.91 -18.64
CA GLY A 406 26.32 -7.21 -17.95
C GLY A 406 25.64 -7.21 -16.56
N LEU A 407 24.66 -6.34 -16.36
CA LEU A 407 23.89 -6.15 -15.11
C LEU A 407 22.48 -6.75 -15.24
N THR A 408 22.38 -7.95 -15.78
CA THR A 408 21.14 -8.72 -15.95
C THR A 408 21.24 -10.07 -15.22
N GLY A 409 20.14 -10.83 -15.11
CA GLY A 409 20.12 -12.13 -14.44
C GLY A 409 20.45 -12.03 -12.95
N GLY A 410 21.44 -12.81 -12.47
CA GLY A 410 21.85 -12.81 -11.06
C GLY A 410 22.36 -11.46 -10.54
N ASN A 411 22.86 -10.61 -11.43
CA ASN A 411 23.36 -9.27 -11.10
C ASN A 411 22.42 -8.15 -11.56
N GLU A 412 21.13 -8.46 -11.81
CA GLU A 412 20.11 -7.51 -12.27
C GLU A 412 20.24 -6.17 -11.53
N LEU A 413 20.29 -5.07 -12.27
CA LEU A 413 20.23 -3.73 -11.69
C LEU A 413 18.94 -3.03 -12.12
N ARG A 414 18.15 -2.57 -11.15
CA ARG A 414 16.94 -1.78 -11.40
C ARG A 414 17.26 -0.31 -11.20
N ILE A 415 16.57 0.57 -11.93
CA ILE A 415 16.71 2.03 -11.75
C ILE A 415 16.49 2.44 -10.29
N HIS A 416 15.58 1.77 -9.57
CA HIS A 416 15.34 2.08 -8.16
C HIS A 416 16.51 1.71 -7.25
N ASP A 417 17.35 0.76 -7.64
CA ASP A 417 18.56 0.37 -6.90
C ASP A 417 19.55 1.55 -6.86
N LEU A 418 19.58 2.42 -7.88
CA LEU A 418 20.41 3.64 -7.86
C LEU A 418 20.03 4.59 -6.71
N ARG A 419 18.75 4.66 -6.35
CA ARG A 419 18.29 5.44 -5.20
C ARG A 419 18.70 4.79 -3.88
N HIS A 420 18.66 3.47 -3.79
CA HIS A 420 19.16 2.74 -2.62
C HIS A 420 20.67 2.95 -2.45
N GLU A 421 21.42 2.87 -3.55
CA GLU A 421 22.85 3.14 -3.61
C GLU A 421 23.15 4.58 -3.15
N ALA A 422 22.43 5.58 -3.68
CA ALA A 422 22.61 6.98 -3.29
C ALA A 422 22.45 7.21 -1.78
N ILE A 423 21.36 6.69 -1.18
CA ILE A 423 21.10 6.86 0.26
C ILE A 423 22.17 6.16 1.09
N SER A 424 22.60 4.97 0.65
CA SER A 424 23.65 4.22 1.33
C SER A 424 24.99 4.96 1.30
N ARG A 425 25.36 5.54 0.15
CA ARG A 425 26.58 6.36 0.00
C ARG A 425 26.56 7.58 0.91
N VAL A 426 25.43 8.27 1.03
CA VAL A 426 25.32 9.42 1.94
C VAL A 426 25.43 8.96 3.39
N ALA A 427 24.84 7.82 3.76
CA ALA A 427 24.97 7.26 5.10
C ALA A 427 26.43 6.88 5.43
N GLU A 428 27.13 6.25 4.49
CA GLU A 428 28.55 5.85 4.59
C GLU A 428 29.50 7.05 4.61
N ALA A 429 29.27 8.05 3.74
CA ALA A 429 30.06 9.28 3.72
C ALA A 429 29.94 10.03 5.05
N GLY A 430 28.75 10.01 5.68
CA GLY A 430 28.55 10.53 7.02
C GLY A 430 29.40 9.85 8.09
N SER A 431 29.69 8.56 7.93
CA SER A 431 30.61 7.79 8.81
C SER A 431 32.07 8.17 8.66
N ASN A 432 32.47 8.68 7.50
CA ASN A 432 33.86 9.04 7.24
C ASN A 432 34.21 10.47 7.68
N THR A 433 33.24 11.38 7.76
CA THR A 433 33.47 12.80 8.09
C THR A 433 33.06 13.14 9.53
N PRO A 434 33.90 13.84 10.33
CA PRO A 434 33.48 14.39 11.63
C PRO A 434 32.26 15.31 11.45
N GLY A 435 31.17 15.04 12.18
CA GLY A 435 29.91 15.77 12.04
C GLY A 435 29.02 15.33 10.87
N GLY A 436 29.30 14.19 10.23
CA GLY A 436 28.60 13.72 9.03
C GLY A 436 27.09 13.45 9.14
N PHE A 437 26.50 12.98 8.04
CA PHE A 437 25.05 12.89 7.86
C PHE A 437 24.35 11.98 8.87
N SER A 438 23.41 12.56 9.61
CA SER A 438 22.51 11.85 10.53
C SER A 438 21.34 11.20 9.78
N LEU A 439 20.55 10.38 10.49
CA LEU A 439 19.28 9.86 9.95
C LEU A 439 18.30 10.97 9.54
N VAL A 440 18.37 12.15 10.18
CA VAL A 440 17.54 13.30 9.81
C VAL A 440 18.00 13.89 8.48
N ASP A 441 19.31 13.98 8.26
CA ASP A 441 19.87 14.44 6.98
C ASP A 441 19.53 13.46 5.86
N LEU A 442 19.61 12.16 6.13
CA LEU A 442 19.17 11.13 5.19
C LEU A 442 17.67 11.22 4.91
N GLN A 443 16.85 11.57 5.90
CA GLN A 443 15.42 11.82 5.71
C GLN A 443 15.17 13.00 4.80
N HIS A 444 15.89 14.10 4.99
CA HIS A 444 15.79 15.28 4.14
C HIS A 444 16.25 14.97 2.71
N PHE A 445 17.44 14.37 2.56
CA PHE A 445 18.04 13.98 1.28
C PHE A 445 17.12 13.05 0.47
N SER A 446 16.65 11.99 1.11
CA SER A 446 15.83 10.98 0.43
C SER A 446 14.35 11.39 0.31
N GLY A 447 13.83 12.26 1.16
CA GLY A 447 12.41 12.63 1.20
C GLY A 447 11.50 11.49 1.68
N HIS A 448 11.94 10.72 2.67
CA HIS A 448 11.09 9.74 3.36
C HIS A 448 10.21 10.43 4.42
N ARG A 449 8.92 10.11 4.43
CA ARG A 449 7.98 10.65 5.42
C ARG A 449 8.17 10.00 6.78
N ASP A 450 8.22 8.68 6.79
CA ASP A 450 8.44 7.88 8.00
C ASP A 450 9.91 7.51 8.11
N VAL A 451 10.53 7.87 9.24
CA VAL A 451 11.92 7.53 9.58
C VAL A 451 12.11 6.02 9.65
N ARG A 452 11.06 5.24 9.94
CA ARG A 452 11.13 3.77 9.95
C ARG A 452 11.61 3.20 8.62
N MET A 453 11.30 3.84 7.50
CA MET A 453 11.80 3.43 6.17
C MET A 453 13.32 3.60 6.01
N LEU A 454 13.94 4.45 6.84
CA LEU A 454 15.38 4.69 6.83
C LEU A 454 16.15 3.82 7.82
N LEU A 455 15.47 3.12 8.73
CA LEU A 455 16.13 2.26 9.72
C LEU A 455 17.01 1.19 9.07
N ARG A 456 16.69 0.79 7.84
CA ARG A 456 17.54 -0.12 7.06
C ARG A 456 18.94 0.42 6.77
N TYR A 457 19.15 1.74 6.75
CA TYR A 457 20.46 2.37 6.58
C TYR A 457 21.10 2.78 7.91
N ALA A 458 20.40 2.67 9.04
CA ALA A 458 20.87 3.17 10.33
C ALA A 458 22.20 2.53 10.77
N HIS A 459 22.40 1.25 10.43
CA HIS A 459 23.63 0.52 10.72
C HIS A 459 24.87 1.10 9.98
N LEU A 460 24.68 1.78 8.84
CA LEU A 460 25.76 2.43 8.11
C LEU A 460 26.27 3.70 8.82
N CYS A 461 25.47 4.28 9.72
CA CYS A 461 25.81 5.49 10.47
C CYS A 461 26.48 5.20 11.83
N THR A 462 26.69 3.93 12.21
CA THR A 462 27.18 3.59 13.55
C THR A 462 28.60 4.13 13.83
N GLN A 463 29.46 4.17 12.80
CA GLN A 463 30.81 4.73 12.94
C GLN A 463 30.79 6.27 13.13
N SER A 464 29.90 7.00 12.42
CA SER A 464 29.73 8.44 12.65
C SER A 464 29.26 8.72 14.07
N LEU A 465 28.36 7.87 14.60
CA LEU A 465 27.87 7.97 15.96
C LEU A 465 29.00 7.81 16.97
N ALA A 466 29.88 6.82 16.81
CA ALA A 466 31.04 6.64 17.67
C ALA A 466 31.93 7.91 17.72
N LYS A 467 32.32 8.45 16.55
CA LYS A 467 33.12 9.69 16.48
C LYS A 467 32.42 10.88 17.14
N ARG A 468 31.09 10.98 17.01
CA ARG A 468 30.30 12.02 17.66
C ARG A 468 30.20 11.83 19.18
N LEU A 469 30.14 10.59 19.66
CA LEU A 469 30.20 10.28 21.08
C LEU A 469 31.57 10.69 21.63
N ASP A 470 32.67 10.32 20.96
CA ASP A 470 34.02 10.73 21.35
C ASP A 470 34.13 12.26 21.44
N ALA A 471 33.62 12.99 20.44
CA ALA A 471 33.61 14.45 20.45
C ALA A 471 32.72 15.04 21.56
N ALA A 472 31.52 14.47 21.80
CA ALA A 472 30.58 14.95 22.81
C ALA A 472 31.07 14.69 24.24
N PHE A 473 31.86 13.64 24.45
CA PHE A 473 32.41 13.26 25.75
C PHE A 473 33.91 13.56 25.88
N ALA A 474 34.50 14.32 24.95
CA ALA A 474 35.92 14.70 24.99
C ALA A 474 36.25 15.59 26.20
N SER A 475 35.30 16.43 26.64
CA SER A 475 35.42 17.24 27.86
C SER A 475 34.97 16.46 29.09
N LYS A 476 35.91 15.88 29.84
CA LYS A 476 35.67 15.12 31.09
C LYS A 476 35.18 15.94 32.31
N SER A 477 34.79 17.20 32.15
CA SER A 477 34.72 18.14 33.29
C SER A 477 33.36 18.27 33.98
N GLU A 478 32.26 17.71 33.45
CA GLU A 478 30.95 17.89 34.10
C GLU A 478 30.22 16.55 34.18
N SER A 479 30.19 15.96 35.38
CA SER A 479 29.24 14.89 35.68
C SER A 479 27.84 15.49 35.66
N VAL A 480 27.12 15.32 34.55
CA VAL A 480 25.70 15.70 34.50
C VAL A 480 24.93 14.74 35.42
N THR A 481 24.67 15.16 36.65
CA THR A 481 23.80 14.43 37.57
C THR A 481 22.36 14.52 37.07
N HIS A 482 21.87 13.44 36.47
CA HIS A 482 20.47 13.37 36.05
C HIS A 482 19.57 13.14 37.27
N HIS A 483 18.93 14.19 37.78
CA HIS A 483 18.08 14.15 38.98
C HIS A 483 16.73 13.39 38.80
N GLY A 484 16.54 12.71 37.67
CA GLY A 484 15.30 11.98 37.37
C GLY A 484 14.09 12.92 37.19
N ARG A 485 12.93 12.33 36.88
CA ARG A 485 11.66 13.06 36.85
C ARG A 485 10.98 12.85 38.20
N ARG A 486 10.92 13.87 39.07
CA ARG A 486 10.16 13.81 40.33
C ARG A 486 8.68 13.59 39.99
N ARG A 487 8.14 12.40 40.30
CA ARG A 487 6.69 12.16 40.22
C ARG A 487 6.05 12.60 41.53
N LEU A 488 5.20 13.60 41.46
CA LEU A 488 4.38 14.00 42.60
C LEU A 488 3.21 13.02 42.74
N SER A 489 3.03 12.46 43.93
CA SER A 489 1.76 11.82 44.30
C SER A 489 0.66 12.88 44.32
N GLY A 490 -0.56 12.54 43.89
CA GLY A 490 -1.65 13.51 43.63
C GLY A 490 -2.10 14.42 44.78
N ALA A 491 -1.53 14.26 45.99
CA ALA A 491 -1.77 15.10 47.16
C ALA A 491 -0.56 15.96 47.58
N ALA A 492 0.58 15.90 46.88
CA ALA A 492 1.78 16.63 47.26
C ALA A 492 1.79 18.04 46.64
N SER A 493 1.78 19.08 47.49
CA SER A 493 1.99 20.47 47.10
C SER A 493 3.46 20.85 47.31
N ILE A 494 4.18 21.15 46.23
CA ILE A 494 5.53 21.72 46.28
C ILE A 494 5.40 23.24 46.14
N LYS A 495 6.11 23.99 46.99
CA LYS A 495 6.19 25.46 46.86
C LYS A 495 7.22 25.81 45.79
N LEU A 496 6.93 26.82 44.96
CA LEU A 496 7.78 27.24 43.83
C LEU A 496 9.24 27.51 44.23
N ASN A 497 9.48 27.98 45.46
CA ASN A 497 10.82 28.25 45.98
C ASN A 497 11.65 26.98 46.23
N GLU A 498 11.03 25.83 46.51
CA GLU A 498 11.73 24.53 46.62
C GLU A 498 12.14 23.97 45.26
N ILE A 499 11.51 24.44 44.18
CA ILE A 499 11.86 24.09 42.80
C ILE A 499 13.03 24.97 42.32
N LEU A 500 13.12 26.20 42.81
CA LEU A 500 14.10 27.19 42.38
C LEU A 500 15.40 27.19 43.19
N ASN A 501 15.36 26.75 44.46
CA ASN A 501 16.51 26.70 45.34
C ASN A 501 16.78 25.26 45.81
N GLU A 502 17.50 24.47 45.01
CA GLU A 502 18.17 23.26 45.51
C GLU A 502 19.68 23.53 45.65
N PRO A 503 20.35 23.00 46.69
CA PRO A 503 21.72 23.37 47.03
C PRO A 503 22.69 22.82 45.99
N THR A 504 23.57 23.68 45.49
CA THR A 504 24.77 23.27 44.74
C THR A 504 25.63 22.40 45.65
N VAL A 505 25.76 21.11 45.34
CA VAL A 505 26.70 20.24 46.05
C VAL A 505 28.10 20.74 45.74
N ALA A 506 28.77 21.28 46.75
CA ALA A 506 30.16 21.67 46.67
C ALA A 506 31.01 20.45 46.26
N THR A 507 31.85 20.65 45.25
CA THR A 507 32.85 19.68 44.79
C THR A 507 33.83 19.37 45.92
N ALA A 508 33.63 18.24 46.60
CA ALA A 508 34.58 17.73 47.58
C ALA A 508 35.76 17.05 46.87
N GLY A 509 36.95 17.63 47.06
CA GLY A 509 38.25 16.99 47.27
C GLY A 509 38.71 15.82 46.38
N GLU A 510 39.89 15.99 45.79
CA GLU A 510 40.76 14.95 45.20
C GLU A 510 40.77 13.62 45.99
N PRO A 511 40.87 12.45 45.32
CA PRO A 511 41.13 11.20 46.01
C PRO A 511 42.63 10.95 46.12
N ALA A 512 43.13 10.90 47.35
CA ALA A 512 44.28 10.08 47.70
C ALA A 512 43.77 8.72 48.21
N GLY A 513 44.35 7.62 47.70
CA GLY A 513 44.33 6.32 48.38
C GLY A 513 43.44 5.23 47.75
N ASP A 514 44.12 4.37 46.99
CA ASP A 514 44.03 2.90 46.97
C ASP A 514 42.94 2.21 47.83
N HIS A 515 42.04 1.42 47.20
CA HIS A 515 41.85 -0.01 47.51
C HIS A 515 40.74 -0.71 46.69
N ASP A 516 41.03 -2.00 46.50
CA ASP A 516 40.44 -3.11 45.76
C ASP A 516 39.01 -3.57 46.13
N LEU A 517 38.34 -4.15 45.11
CA LEU A 517 37.35 -5.26 45.06
C LEU A 517 36.05 -5.28 45.91
N GLY A 518 34.94 -5.63 45.24
CA GLY A 518 33.79 -6.30 45.89
C GLY A 518 32.47 -6.31 45.10
N ASP A 519 32.08 -7.48 44.60
CA ASP A 519 30.79 -7.83 43.98
C ASP A 519 29.54 -7.45 44.82
N ALA A 520 28.41 -7.16 44.15
CA ALA A 520 27.17 -7.96 44.20
C ALA A 520 25.89 -7.22 43.74
N HIS A 521 25.17 -7.92 42.85
CA HIS A 521 23.74 -7.90 42.50
C HIS A 521 22.75 -6.98 43.26
N ALA A 522 21.89 -6.29 42.49
CA ALA A 522 20.43 -6.28 42.73
C ALA A 522 19.63 -5.83 41.49
N THR A 523 18.81 -6.74 40.98
CA THR A 523 17.69 -6.55 40.04
C THR A 523 16.60 -5.64 40.61
N ALA A 524 16.03 -4.73 39.80
CA ALA A 524 14.71 -4.16 40.06
C ALA A 524 13.93 -3.87 38.76
N HIS A 525 12.71 -4.39 38.73
CA HIS A 525 11.76 -4.42 37.63
C HIS A 525 11.19 -3.05 37.22
N ALA A 526 10.89 -2.93 35.93
CA ALA A 526 10.08 -1.89 35.34
C ALA A 526 8.61 -1.98 35.76
N ASN A 527 7.94 -0.82 35.86
CA ASN A 527 6.51 -0.70 35.59
C ASN A 527 6.21 0.66 34.92
N VAL A 528 5.77 0.59 33.66
CA VAL A 528 5.34 1.71 32.83
C VAL A 528 3.81 1.74 32.83
N VAL A 529 3.22 2.88 33.18
CA VAL A 529 1.80 3.16 32.90
C VAL A 529 1.71 4.54 32.24
N HIS A 530 1.18 4.54 31.01
CA HIS A 530 0.78 5.71 30.23
C HIS A 530 -0.57 6.24 30.74
N VAL A 531 -0.76 7.57 30.77
CA VAL A 531 -2.09 8.18 30.95
C VAL A 531 -2.34 9.24 29.88
N ASN A 532 -3.42 9.01 29.13
CA ASN A 532 -4.01 9.86 28.10
C ASN A 532 -4.62 11.14 28.69
N PHE A 533 -4.49 12.26 27.98
CA PHE A 533 -5.20 13.50 28.29
C PHE A 533 -6.65 13.44 27.78
N GLY A 534 -7.59 13.25 28.69
CA GLY A 534 -9.02 13.46 28.45
C GLY A 534 -9.40 14.93 28.62
N ARG A 535 -10.04 15.51 27.59
CA ARG A 535 -10.76 16.80 27.63
C ARG A 535 -11.79 16.80 28.77
N LYS A 536 -11.77 17.81 29.63
CA LYS A 536 -12.94 18.20 30.43
C LYS A 536 -13.73 19.26 29.67
N VAL A 537 -14.99 18.94 29.38
CA VAL A 537 -16.05 19.88 29.03
C VAL A 537 -16.66 20.33 30.36
N ALA A 538 -16.94 21.63 30.48
CA ALA A 538 -17.72 22.23 31.57
C ALA A 538 -19.23 22.04 31.31
#